data_AF-A0A821AIH8-F1
#
_entry.id   AF-A0A821AIH8-F1
#
_cell.length_a   1.000
_cell.length_b   1.000
_cell.length_c   1.000
_cell.angle_alpha   90.00
_cell.angle_beta   90.00
_cell.angle_gamma   90.00
#
_symmetry.space_group_name_H-M   'P 1'
#
loop_
_entity.id
_entity.type
_entity.pdbx_description
1 polymer ?
#
loop_
_entity_poly.entity_id
_entity_poly.type
_entity_poly.pdbx_seq_one_letter_code
_entity_poly.pdbx_strand_id
1 'polypeptide(L)'
;MFVALILCLVGIAVAQRPIPCTTPPQWEARIFDMNEQQKFALEGRLSYDATYHRERLVDEIDEASQEDFFDTIALFDSKIEFVYNFKA
;
A
#
# COMPACT_ATOMS: atom_id res chain seq x y z
N MET A 1 -29.45 12.06 -40.63
CA MET A 1 -28.79 13.01 -39.69
C MET A 1 -28.78 12.48 -38.25
N PHE A 2 -29.90 12.02 -37.68
CA PHE A 2 -29.96 11.46 -36.31
C PHE A 2 -29.09 10.21 -36.07
N VAL A 3 -28.98 9.30 -37.04
CA VAL A 3 -28.19 8.06 -36.89
C VAL A 3 -26.70 8.35 -36.71
N ALA A 4 -26.15 9.31 -37.47
CA ALA A 4 -24.75 9.71 -37.34
C ALA A 4 -24.46 10.34 -35.98
N LEU A 5 -25.40 11.15 -35.46
CA LEU A 5 -25.30 11.74 -34.12
C LEU A 5 -25.25 10.66 -33.02
N ILE A 6 -26.12 9.65 -33.12
CA ILE A 6 -26.15 8.53 -32.16
C ILE A 6 -24.84 7.74 -32.21
N LEU A 7 -24.31 7.46 -33.41
CA LEU A 7 -23.02 6.77 -33.57
C LEU A 7 -21.86 7.57 -32.97
N CYS A 8 -21.84 8.89 -33.14
CA CYS A 8 -20.83 9.76 -32.51
C CYS A 8 -20.93 9.74 -30.98
N LEU A 9 -22.14 9.79 -30.41
CA LEU A 9 -22.34 9.75 -28.95
C LEU A 9 -21.91 8.41 -28.35
N VAL A 10 -22.23 7.29 -29.02
CA VAL A 10 -21.77 5.96 -28.61
C VAL A 10 -20.25 5.87 -28.69
N GLY A 11 -19.63 6.40 -29.75
CA GLY A 11 -18.18 6.46 -29.88
C GLY A 11 -17.50 7.22 -28.73
N ILE A 12 -18.07 8.34 -28.30
CA ILE A 12 -17.56 9.12 -27.15
C ILE A 12 -17.73 8.35 -25.84
N ALA A 13 -18.86 7.68 -25.63
CA ALA A 13 -19.11 6.88 -24.42
C ALA A 13 -18.13 5.70 -24.30
N VAL A 14 -17.82 5.03 -25.41
CA VAL A 14 -16.85 3.90 -25.45
C VAL A 14 -15.40 4.39 -25.31
N ALA A 15 -15.11 5.63 -25.72
CA ALA A 15 -13.76 6.22 -25.64
C ALA A 15 -13.43 6.85 -24.28
N GLN A 16 -14.31 6.74 -23.27
CA GLN A 16 -14.02 7.25 -21.93
C GLN A 16 -12.83 6.48 -21.32
N ARG A 17 -11.78 7.21 -20.93
CA ARG A 17 -10.64 6.63 -20.24
C ARG A 17 -11.02 6.35 -18.79
N PRO A 18 -10.62 5.21 -18.22
CA PRO A 18 -10.81 4.97 -16.79
C PRO A 18 -10.07 6.05 -16.01
N ILE A 19 -10.77 6.64 -15.04
CA ILE A 19 -10.21 7.62 -14.10
C ILE A 19 -9.71 6.81 -12.89
N PRO A 20 -8.49 7.06 -12.39
CA PRO A 20 -8.00 6.38 -11.20
C PRO A 20 -8.91 6.68 -10.01
N CYS A 21 -9.20 5.65 -9.21
CA CYS A 21 -9.91 5.85 -7.95
C CYS A 21 -9.00 6.53 -6.93
N THR A 22 -9.62 7.20 -5.96
CA THR A 22 -8.92 7.74 -4.80
C THR A 22 -8.87 6.65 -3.73
N THR A 23 -7.67 6.34 -3.24
CA THR A 23 -7.49 5.44 -2.10
C THR A 23 -7.93 6.11 -0.80
N PRO A 24 -8.37 5.34 0.21
CA PRO A 24 -8.62 5.89 1.54
C PRO A 24 -7.33 6.54 2.09
N PRO A 25 -7.41 7.73 2.71
CA PRO A 25 -6.23 8.43 3.22
C PRO A 25 -5.62 7.77 4.46
N GLN A 26 -6.41 6.93 5.16
CA GLN A 26 -6.00 6.21 6.35
C GLN A 26 -6.56 4.79 6.28
N TRP A 27 -5.71 3.80 6.52
CA TRP A 27 -6.12 2.40 6.57
C TRP A 27 -5.08 1.56 7.30
N GLU A 28 -5.52 0.38 7.73
CA GLU A 28 -4.67 -0.65 8.33
C GLU A 28 -4.94 -1.96 7.61
N ALA A 29 -3.89 -2.71 7.33
CA ALA A 29 -3.98 -3.99 6.64
C ALA A 29 -2.88 -4.95 7.11
N ARG A 30 -3.09 -6.23 6.83
CA ARG A 30 -1.99 -7.19 6.79
C ARG A 30 -1.41 -7.20 5.39
N ILE A 31 -0.09 -7.17 5.30
CA ILE A 31 0.65 -7.22 4.05
C ILE A 31 1.50 -8.48 4.01
N PHE A 32 1.68 -8.96 2.80
CA PHE A 32 2.65 -9.99 2.47
C PHE A 32 3.48 -9.44 1.32
N ASP A 33 4.76 -9.16 1.58
CA ASP A 33 5.70 -8.73 0.56
C ASP A 33 6.73 -9.83 0.32
N MET A 34 6.92 -10.20 -0.94
CA MET A 34 7.86 -11.22 -1.34
C MET A 34 8.97 -10.56 -2.15
N ASN A 35 10.02 -10.12 -1.46
CA ASN A 35 11.18 -9.54 -2.13
C ASN A 35 12.13 -10.64 -2.61
N GLU A 36 12.05 -10.97 -3.91
CA GLU A 36 12.91 -11.99 -4.54
C GLU A 36 14.41 -11.71 -4.39
N GLN A 37 14.80 -10.44 -4.22
CA GLN A 37 16.21 -10.05 -4.04
C GLN A 37 16.71 -10.28 -2.61
N GLN A 38 15.82 -10.12 -1.63
CA GLN A 38 16.18 -10.22 -0.21
C GLN A 38 15.86 -11.59 0.39
N LYS A 39 15.21 -12.48 -0.37
CA LYS A 39 14.85 -13.87 0.00
C LYS A 39 14.02 -14.01 1.28
N PHE A 40 13.51 -12.91 1.82
CA PHE A 40 12.55 -12.94 2.92
C PHE A 40 11.16 -12.60 2.39
N ALA A 41 10.17 -13.30 2.93
CA ALA A 41 8.78 -12.92 2.82
C ALA A 41 8.45 -12.12 4.07
N LEU A 42 8.06 -10.86 3.90
CA LEU A 42 7.60 -10.00 4.98
C LEU A 42 6.09 -10.21 5.13
N GLU A 43 5.69 -10.95 6.16
CA GLU A 43 4.31 -10.92 6.64
C GLU A 43 4.24 -9.91 7.78
N GLY A 44 3.29 -8.98 7.75
CA GLY A 44 3.24 -7.91 8.73
C GLY A 44 1.94 -7.12 8.72
N ARG A 45 1.76 -6.25 9.72
CA ARG A 45 0.69 -5.25 9.78
C ARG A 45 1.23 -3.89 9.37
N LEU A 46 0.59 -3.31 8.37
CA LEU A 46 0.85 -1.96 7.89
C LEU A 46 -0.27 -1.03 8.33
N SER A 47 0.07 0.03 9.03
CA SER A 47 -0.77 1.20 9.27
C SER A 47 -0.29 2.33 8.37
N TYR A 48 -1.15 2.79 7.48
CA TYR A 48 -0.85 3.86 6.52
C TYR A 48 -1.69 5.10 6.81
N ASP A 49 -1.06 6.26 6.89
CA ASP A 49 -1.70 7.55 7.15
C ASP A 49 -1.12 8.65 6.25
N ALA A 50 -1.78 8.88 5.12
CA ALA A 50 -1.43 9.94 4.18
C ALA A 50 -1.74 11.35 4.72
N THR A 51 -2.59 11.49 5.74
CA THR A 51 -2.97 12.81 6.26
C THR A 51 -1.84 13.43 7.07
N TYR A 52 -1.12 12.60 7.81
CA TYR A 52 0.02 13.00 8.65
C TYR A 52 1.36 12.49 8.12
N HIS A 53 1.39 12.03 6.86
CA HIS A 53 2.55 11.47 6.17
C HIS A 53 3.37 10.54 7.06
N ARG A 54 2.72 9.48 7.54
CA ARG A 54 3.36 8.48 8.40
C ARG A 54 2.90 7.08 8.06
N GLU A 55 3.79 6.14 8.31
CA GLU A 55 3.52 4.71 8.19
C GLU A 55 4.11 3.97 9.39
N ARG A 56 3.49 2.85 9.72
CA ARG A 56 4.01 1.91 10.70
C ARG A 56 3.89 0.50 10.16
N LEU A 57 5.01 -0.21 10.15
CA LEU A 57 5.08 -1.60 9.79
C LEU A 57 5.51 -2.40 11.00
N VAL A 58 4.66 -3.31 11.43
CA VAL A 58 5.00 -4.30 12.47
C VAL A 58 5.07 -5.63 11.76
N ASP A 59 6.20 -6.31 11.83
CA ASP A 59 6.31 -7.65 11.27
C ASP A 59 5.28 -8.59 11.97
N GLU A 60 4.98 -9.76 11.42
CA GLU A 60 4.27 -10.86 12.09
C GLU A 60 5.21 -12.08 12.06
N ILE A 61 5.48 -12.70 13.22
CA ILE A 61 6.37 -13.88 13.31
C ILE A 61 5.55 -15.16 13.14
N ASP A 62 6.07 -16.10 12.36
CA ASP A 62 5.72 -17.51 12.49
C ASP A 62 6.53 -18.11 13.67
N GLU A 63 5.91 -18.80 14.62
CA GLU A 63 6.57 -19.35 15.83
C GLU A 63 7.75 -20.28 15.51
N ALA A 64 7.83 -20.81 14.29
CA ALA A 64 8.93 -21.63 13.80
C ALA A 64 10.14 -20.83 13.26
N SER A 65 9.97 -19.53 13.03
CA SER A 65 10.98 -18.64 12.45
C SER A 65 11.91 -18.09 13.53
N GLN A 66 13.23 -18.18 13.32
CA GLN A 66 14.25 -17.53 14.17
C GLN A 66 14.61 -16.11 13.68
N GLU A 67 13.88 -15.60 12.69
CA GLU A 67 14.14 -14.29 12.09
C GLU A 67 13.89 -13.17 13.10
N ASP A 68 14.62 -12.07 12.94
CA ASP A 68 14.44 -10.88 13.74
C ASP A 68 13.09 -10.23 13.42
N PHE A 69 12.46 -9.63 14.43
CA PHE A 69 11.13 -9.06 14.34
C PHE A 69 11.16 -7.57 14.67
N PHE A 70 10.73 -6.74 13.72
CA PHE A 70 10.85 -5.29 13.82
C PHE A 70 9.49 -4.57 13.86
N ASP A 71 9.46 -3.45 14.58
CA ASP A 71 8.45 -2.39 14.45
C ASP A 71 9.15 -1.16 13.89
N THR A 72 8.75 -0.79 12.68
CA THR A 72 9.28 0.33 11.93
C THR A 72 8.23 1.42 11.86
N ILE A 73 8.57 2.61 12.33
CA ILE A 73 7.71 3.80 12.23
C ILE A 73 8.44 4.83 11.38
N ALA A 74 7.90 5.14 10.21
CA ALA A 74 8.41 6.18 9.33
C ALA A 74 7.54 7.44 9.43
N LEU A 75 8.18 8.57 9.76
CA LEU A 75 7.58 9.90 9.83
C LEU A 75 8.15 10.76 8.70
N PHE A 76 7.46 10.78 7.56
CA PHE A 76 7.97 11.38 6.33
C PHE A 76 8.13 12.90 6.44
N ASP A 77 7.20 13.59 7.13
CA ASP A 77 7.28 15.04 7.34
C ASP A 77 8.55 15.46 8.09
N SER A 78 9.01 14.62 9.03
CA SER A 78 10.23 14.87 9.81
C SER A 78 11.48 14.22 9.21
N LYS A 79 11.33 13.36 8.19
CA LYS A 79 12.39 12.54 7.60
C LYS A 79 13.10 11.66 8.63
N ILE A 80 12.33 11.10 9.57
CA ILE A 80 12.84 10.24 10.64
C ILE A 80 12.17 8.88 10.51
N GLU A 81 12.97 7.83 10.71
CA GLU A 81 12.52 6.45 10.82
C GLU A 81 12.99 5.90 12.17
N PHE A 82 12.08 5.24 12.87
CA PHE A 82 12.39 4.51 14.10
C PHE A 82 12.26 3.03 13.82
N VAL A 83 13.32 2.27 14.10
CA VAL A 83 13.34 0.82 13.97
C VAL A 83 13.56 0.22 15.36
N TYR A 84 12.60 -0.57 15.81
CA TYR A 84 12.67 -1.27 17.09
C TYR A 84 12.67 -2.78 16.86
N ASN A 85 13.68 -3.46 17.37
CA ASN A 85 13.72 -4.92 17.37
C ASN A 85 13.11 -5.42 18.68
N PHE A 86 12.13 -6.31 18.63
CA PHE A 86 11.54 -6.89 19.85
C PHE A 86 12.32 -8.08 20.41
N LYS A 87 13.37 -8.52 19.72
CA LYS A 87 14.28 -9.56 20.20
C LYS A 87 15.14 -8.96 21.33
N ALA A 88 14.86 -9.38 22.56
CA ALA A 88 15.62 -9.06 23.77
C ALA A 88 16.84 -9.98 23.93
#